data_AF-A0AA39Y2I2-F1
#
_entry.id   AF-A0AA39Y2I2-F1
#
_cell.length_a   1.000
_cell.length_b   1.000
_cell.length_c   1.000
_cell.angle_alpha   90.00
_cell.angle_beta   90.00
_cell.angle_gamma   90.00
#
_symmetry.space_group_name_H-M   'P 1'
#
loop_
_entity.id
_entity.type
_entity.pdbx_description
1 polymer ?
#
loop_
_entity_poly.entity_id
_entity_poly.type
_entity_poly.pdbx_seq_one_letter_code
_entity_poly.pdbx_strand_id
1 'polypeptide(L)'
;MSAQTQPPDSLLADLPIPMNDDDSNDAPIVAYLTPLSDDDVSRLLRALIPLLSNWRRDALHSHLLRRLAHASPTSALTTALATILSAQADASSTNPRTHANIALNHLVQSLPLRALPPYIPALTHLSNPPSSTPDNAARIAAAWTASTATAVLRLAAGDVWTPENKFDHLAIRSLHAGARSPALMAPFVPDLLRWLQDYHWPVYAACAAQLARFPDVAAEGARHVLRVQGQGDDEWMRNVVNFVAEDLPGEVREGCRGAVVEVLEEVEARVREMGEAEEADEFELREACRECLEVMDWWMGRERVLGRVGWWLPKEELVDEDEDELW
;
A
#
# COMPACT_ATOMS: atom_id res chain seq x y z
N MET A 1 49.15 -14.87 8.12
CA MET A 1 48.22 -14.53 9.22
C MET A 1 46.85 -15.02 8.79
N SER A 2 46.49 -16.23 9.24
CA SER A 2 45.20 -16.84 8.91
C SER A 2 44.13 -16.26 9.82
N ALA A 3 43.17 -15.54 9.25
CA ALA A 3 41.95 -15.17 9.95
C ALA A 3 41.19 -16.46 10.28
N GLN A 4 41.06 -16.77 11.56
CA GLN A 4 40.20 -17.84 12.04
C GLN A 4 38.75 -17.45 11.75
N THR A 5 38.14 -18.11 10.78
CA THR A 5 36.69 -18.13 10.57
C THR A 5 36.05 -18.74 11.81
N GLN A 6 35.43 -17.90 12.64
CA GLN A 6 34.60 -18.37 13.75
C GLN A 6 33.49 -19.31 13.24
N PRO A 7 33.13 -20.36 14.00
CA PRO A 7 32.07 -21.28 13.61
C PRO A 7 30.70 -20.56 13.55
N PRO A 8 29.79 -21.02 12.66
CA PRO A 8 28.50 -20.40 12.41
C PRO A 8 27.59 -20.26 13.66
N ASP A 9 27.83 -21.07 14.71
CA ASP A 9 27.02 -21.06 15.94
C ASP A 9 27.24 -19.81 16.82
N SER A 10 28.37 -19.12 16.69
CA SER A 10 28.67 -17.91 17.49
C SER A 10 27.76 -16.74 17.13
N LEU A 11 27.58 -16.46 15.83
CA LEU A 11 26.78 -15.32 15.36
C LEU A 11 25.31 -15.41 15.78
N LEU A 12 24.75 -16.62 15.83
CA LEU A 12 23.37 -16.82 16.26
C LEU A 12 23.24 -16.72 17.78
N ALA A 13 24.21 -17.23 18.53
CA ALA A 13 24.24 -17.13 19.99
C ALA A 13 24.34 -15.68 20.48
N ASP A 14 25.02 -14.83 19.72
CA ASP A 14 25.22 -13.41 20.05
C ASP A 14 24.11 -12.48 19.51
N LEU A 15 23.13 -13.01 18.75
CA LEU A 15 22.02 -12.22 18.22
C LEU A 15 21.13 -11.74 19.39
N PRO A 16 20.96 -10.41 19.60
CA PRO A 16 20.19 -9.90 20.73
C PRO A 16 18.68 -10.04 20.47
N ILE A 17 18.16 -11.25 20.63
CA ILE A 17 16.72 -11.56 20.48
C ILE A 17 16.00 -11.02 21.73
N PRO A 18 15.01 -10.12 21.59
CA PRO A 18 14.19 -9.67 22.69
C PRO A 18 13.52 -10.87 23.38
N MET A 19 13.63 -10.95 24.70
CA MET A 19 13.07 -12.07 25.46
C MET A 19 11.55 -11.97 25.64
N ASN A 20 10.97 -10.78 25.43
CA ASN A 20 9.54 -10.51 25.58
C ASN A 20 8.97 -9.84 24.32
N ASP A 21 7.74 -10.22 23.95
CA ASP A 21 7.04 -9.64 22.79
C ASP A 21 6.68 -8.15 22.95
N ASP A 22 6.71 -7.64 24.18
CA ASP A 22 6.47 -6.22 24.51
C ASP A 22 7.69 -5.31 24.28
N ASP A 23 8.90 -5.88 24.16
CA ASP A 23 10.09 -5.11 23.79
C ASP A 23 10.10 -4.88 22.27
N SER A 24 9.33 -3.88 21.83
CA SER A 24 9.25 -3.46 20.42
C SER A 24 10.53 -2.82 19.89
N ASN A 25 11.58 -2.71 20.71
CA ASN A 25 12.82 -2.07 20.32
C ASN A 25 13.76 -3.08 19.64
N ASP A 26 13.73 -3.11 18.31
CA ASP A 26 14.64 -3.90 17.48
C ASP A 26 15.97 -3.16 17.17
N ALA A 27 16.19 -1.96 17.73
CA ALA A 27 17.44 -1.23 17.57
C ALA A 27 18.70 -2.03 17.99
N PRO A 28 18.69 -2.84 19.07
CA PRO A 28 19.84 -3.70 19.39
C PRO A 28 20.14 -4.73 18.31
N ILE A 29 19.10 -5.31 17.67
CA ILE A 29 19.28 -6.24 16.54
C ILE A 29 19.89 -5.48 15.37
N VAL A 30 19.35 -4.32 15.00
CA VAL A 30 19.87 -3.51 13.89
C VAL A 30 21.32 -3.10 14.14
N ALA A 31 21.65 -2.66 15.36
CA ALA A 31 23.01 -2.30 15.75
C ALA A 31 23.97 -3.50 15.62
N TYR A 32 23.52 -4.69 16.00
CA TYR A 32 24.28 -5.93 15.83
C TYR A 32 24.49 -6.32 14.36
N LEU A 33 23.46 -6.17 13.51
CA LEU A 33 23.51 -6.55 12.09
C LEU A 33 24.28 -5.55 11.22
N THR A 34 24.29 -4.27 11.60
CA THR A 34 24.89 -3.17 10.82
C THR A 34 26.36 -3.41 10.43
N PRO A 35 27.27 -3.83 11.32
CA PRO A 35 28.67 -4.07 10.96
C PRO A 35 28.90 -5.40 10.21
N LEU A 36 27.90 -6.28 10.12
CA LEU A 36 28.06 -7.63 9.55
C LEU A 36 28.08 -7.61 8.02
N SER A 37 28.86 -8.52 7.41
CA SER A 37 28.86 -8.71 5.96
C SER A 37 27.53 -9.34 5.47
N ASP A 38 27.25 -9.25 4.16
CA ASP A 38 26.06 -9.89 3.58
C ASP A 38 26.10 -11.42 3.77
N ASP A 39 27.30 -12.01 3.73
CA ASP A 39 27.52 -13.43 4.01
C ASP A 39 27.16 -13.79 5.46
N ASP A 40 27.53 -12.96 6.44
CA ASP A 40 27.16 -13.16 7.84
C ASP A 40 25.64 -13.03 8.04
N VAL A 41 25.02 -11.99 7.48
CA VAL A 41 23.56 -11.80 7.59
C VAL A 41 22.79 -12.90 6.88
N SER A 42 23.29 -13.41 5.74
CA SER A 42 22.68 -14.55 5.03
C SER A 42 22.53 -15.78 5.94
N ARG A 43 23.50 -16.02 6.84
CA ARG A 43 23.49 -17.14 7.80
C ARG A 43 22.46 -16.94 8.91
N LEU A 44 22.17 -15.69 9.25
CA LEU A 44 21.20 -15.31 10.27
C LEU A 44 19.77 -15.19 9.75
N LEU A 45 19.57 -15.08 8.43
CA LEU A 45 18.27 -14.74 7.84
C LEU A 45 17.12 -15.67 8.27
N ARG A 46 17.38 -16.97 8.43
CA ARG A 46 16.36 -17.93 8.91
C ARG A 46 15.90 -17.65 10.33
N ALA A 47 16.77 -17.14 11.20
CA ALA A 47 16.42 -16.75 12.57
C ALA A 47 15.76 -15.37 12.63
N LEU A 48 16.11 -14.48 11.68
CA LEU A 48 15.55 -13.13 11.60
C LEU A 48 14.12 -13.11 11.04
N ILE A 49 13.78 -14.01 10.11
CA ILE A 49 12.46 -14.00 9.45
C ILE A 49 11.29 -14.05 10.44
N PRO A 50 11.21 -14.98 11.41
CA PRO A 50 10.12 -15.00 12.40
C PRO A 50 9.89 -13.68 13.10
N LEU A 51 10.97 -12.93 13.35
CA LEU A 51 10.91 -11.66 14.05
C LEU A 51 10.14 -10.60 13.26
N LEU A 52 10.13 -10.69 11.93
CA LEU A 52 9.41 -9.76 11.05
C LEU A 52 7.88 -9.89 11.12
N SER A 53 7.36 -11.00 11.65
CA SER A 53 5.91 -11.18 11.84
C SER A 53 5.32 -10.24 12.91
N ASN A 54 6.17 -9.67 13.77
CA ASN A 54 5.76 -8.64 14.71
C ASN A 54 5.80 -7.28 14.01
N TRP A 55 4.61 -6.73 13.75
CA TRP A 55 4.38 -5.44 13.08
C TRP A 55 5.06 -4.23 13.72
N ARG A 56 5.63 -4.37 14.92
CA ARG A 56 6.38 -3.30 15.60
C ARG A 56 7.88 -3.26 15.26
N ARG A 57 8.38 -4.12 14.35
CA ARG A 57 9.81 -4.24 14.02
C ARG A 57 10.20 -3.52 12.72
N ASP A 58 9.85 -2.24 12.64
CA ASP A 58 10.04 -1.44 11.43
C ASP A 58 11.53 -1.19 11.12
N ALA A 59 12.40 -1.10 12.12
CA ALA A 59 13.81 -0.81 11.89
C ALA A 59 14.57 -2.02 11.34
N LEU A 60 14.30 -3.22 11.87
CA LEU A 60 14.84 -4.48 11.35
C LEU A 60 14.35 -4.74 9.93
N HIS A 61 13.04 -4.56 9.70
CA HIS A 61 12.43 -4.68 8.39
C HIS A 61 13.10 -3.74 7.38
N SER A 62 13.17 -2.45 7.69
CA SER A 62 13.83 -1.43 6.85
C SER A 62 15.32 -1.70 6.63
N HIS A 63 16.03 -2.21 7.66
CA HIS A 63 17.43 -2.58 7.53
C HIS A 63 17.63 -3.73 6.53
N LEU A 64 16.87 -4.82 6.67
CA LEU A 64 16.96 -5.97 5.77
C LEU A 64 16.53 -5.62 4.35
N LEU A 65 15.45 -4.84 4.18
CA LEU A 65 14.99 -4.37 2.88
C LEU A 65 16.07 -3.55 2.17
N ARG A 66 16.69 -2.58 2.85
CA ARG A 66 17.75 -1.77 2.25
C ARG A 66 18.94 -2.63 1.82
N ARG A 67 19.35 -3.60 2.63
CA ARG A 67 20.45 -4.52 2.24
C ARG A 67 20.08 -5.35 1.03
N LEU A 68 18.91 -5.99 1.03
CA LEU A 68 18.43 -6.82 -0.08
C LEU A 68 18.25 -6.00 -1.38
N ALA A 69 17.79 -4.76 -1.28
CA ALA A 69 17.62 -3.87 -2.43
C ALA A 69 18.94 -3.48 -3.12
N HIS A 70 20.06 -3.50 -2.38
CA HIS A 70 21.40 -3.18 -2.88
C HIS A 70 22.27 -4.43 -3.12
N ALA A 71 21.82 -5.60 -2.69
CA ALA A 71 22.55 -6.85 -2.83
C ALA A 71 22.69 -7.25 -4.31
N SER A 72 23.87 -7.76 -4.68
CA SER A 72 24.08 -8.37 -5.99
C SER A 72 23.15 -9.59 -6.17
N PRO A 73 22.60 -9.84 -7.39
CA PRO A 73 21.83 -11.04 -7.71
C PRO A 73 22.48 -12.36 -7.29
N THR A 74 23.81 -12.40 -7.23
CA THR A 74 24.60 -13.59 -6.87
C THR A 74 25.15 -13.55 -5.45
N SER A 75 24.74 -12.58 -4.62
CA SER A 75 25.19 -12.48 -3.24
C SER A 75 24.71 -13.67 -2.40
N ALA A 76 25.40 -13.97 -1.31
CA ALA A 76 24.95 -14.99 -0.36
C ALA A 76 23.60 -14.61 0.26
N LEU A 77 23.35 -13.32 0.52
CA LEU A 77 22.10 -12.82 1.06
C LEU A 77 20.91 -13.08 0.12
N THR A 78 21.05 -12.74 -1.17
CA THR A 78 20.03 -13.01 -2.19
C THR A 78 19.76 -14.51 -2.32
N THR A 79 20.82 -15.31 -2.37
CA THR A 79 20.74 -16.77 -2.48
C THR A 79 20.06 -17.41 -1.25
N ALA A 80 20.37 -16.92 -0.04
CA ALA A 80 19.77 -17.38 1.20
C ALA A 80 18.26 -17.08 1.22
N LEU A 81 17.85 -15.87 0.85
CA LEU A 81 16.42 -15.52 0.78
C LEU A 81 15.68 -16.38 -0.27
N ALA A 82 16.24 -16.54 -1.47
CA ALA A 82 15.66 -17.41 -2.50
C ALA A 82 15.51 -18.86 -1.99
N THR A 83 16.51 -19.38 -1.27
CA THR A 83 16.47 -20.72 -0.66
C THR A 83 15.37 -20.85 0.38
N ILE A 84 15.10 -19.80 1.17
CA ILE A 84 14.03 -19.78 2.16
C ILE A 84 12.66 -19.82 1.45
N LEU A 85 12.48 -19.03 0.39
CA LEU A 85 11.25 -19.01 -0.41
C LEU A 85 10.98 -20.35 -1.09
N SER A 86 12.03 -21.05 -1.56
CA SER A 86 11.91 -22.36 -2.22
C SER A 86 11.84 -23.54 -1.25
N ALA A 87 11.93 -23.32 0.07
CA ALA A 87 11.96 -24.41 1.03
C ALA A 87 10.62 -25.17 1.06
N GLN A 88 10.67 -26.48 0.82
CA GLN A 88 9.50 -27.33 0.95
C GLN A 88 9.19 -27.56 2.43
N ALA A 89 7.90 -27.57 2.77
CA ALA A 89 7.45 -28.06 4.07
C ALA A 89 7.66 -29.58 4.10
N ASP A 90 8.47 -30.06 5.04
CA ASP A 90 8.44 -31.48 5.40
C ASP A 90 7.16 -31.77 6.20
N ALA A 91 6.72 -33.03 6.22
CA ALA A 91 5.49 -33.43 6.89
C ALA A 91 5.51 -33.17 8.43
N SER A 92 6.69 -32.87 8.99
CA SER A 92 6.93 -32.70 10.43
C SER A 92 7.18 -31.27 10.90
N SER A 93 7.40 -30.28 10.02
CA SER A 93 7.65 -28.91 10.46
C SER A 93 6.82 -27.86 9.69
N THR A 94 6.03 -27.10 10.43
CA THR A 94 5.31 -25.90 9.96
C THR A 94 6.25 -24.72 9.67
N ASN A 95 7.53 -24.87 9.98
CA ASN A 95 8.53 -23.81 10.03
C ASN A 95 8.91 -23.26 8.63
N PRO A 96 9.20 -24.08 7.60
CA PRO A 96 9.68 -23.58 6.30
C PRO A 96 8.65 -22.77 5.53
N ARG A 97 7.39 -23.23 5.51
CA ARG A 97 6.30 -22.52 4.81
C ARG A 97 5.95 -21.20 5.50
N THR A 98 5.93 -21.20 6.83
CA THR A 98 5.73 -19.97 7.61
C THR A 98 6.83 -18.97 7.32
N HIS A 99 8.09 -19.41 7.28
CA HIS A 99 9.21 -18.55 6.90
C HIS A 99 9.09 -18.01 5.48
N ALA A 100 8.73 -18.85 4.50
CA ALA A 100 8.53 -18.40 3.13
C ALA A 100 7.40 -17.34 3.03
N ASN A 101 6.30 -17.54 3.75
CA ASN A 101 5.18 -16.59 3.80
C ASN A 101 5.62 -15.25 4.42
N ILE A 102 6.28 -15.27 5.58
CA ILE A 102 6.77 -14.05 6.23
C ILE A 102 7.80 -13.34 5.34
N ALA A 103 8.76 -14.08 4.77
CA ALA A 103 9.76 -13.52 3.86
C ALA A 103 9.13 -12.89 2.62
N LEU A 104 8.10 -13.53 2.04
CA LEU A 104 7.37 -12.99 0.90
C LEU A 104 6.65 -11.69 1.26
N ASN A 105 5.87 -11.68 2.35
CA ASN A 105 5.03 -10.56 2.75
C ASN A 105 5.81 -9.39 3.37
N HIS A 106 6.94 -9.64 4.03
CA HIS A 106 7.69 -8.56 4.65
C HIS A 106 8.89 -8.13 3.81
N LEU A 107 9.55 -9.03 3.08
CA LEU A 107 10.75 -8.66 2.34
C LEU A 107 10.47 -8.54 0.84
N VAL A 108 10.10 -9.65 0.20
CA VAL A 108 10.11 -9.73 -1.27
C VAL A 108 9.09 -8.78 -1.89
N GLN A 109 7.87 -8.72 -1.36
CA GLN A 109 6.82 -7.86 -1.93
C GLN A 109 7.08 -6.35 -1.74
N SER A 110 8.09 -5.96 -0.95
CA SER A 110 8.50 -4.57 -0.75
C SER A 110 9.81 -4.24 -1.46
N LEU A 111 10.46 -5.21 -2.12
CA LEU A 111 11.68 -4.94 -2.88
C LEU A 111 11.41 -4.06 -4.11
N PRO A 112 12.38 -3.23 -4.52
CA PRO A 112 12.28 -2.49 -5.77
C PRO A 112 12.27 -3.47 -6.96
N LEU A 113 11.59 -3.11 -8.05
CA LEU A 113 11.41 -3.99 -9.22
C LEU A 113 12.72 -4.58 -9.75
N ARG A 114 13.79 -3.78 -9.76
CA ARG A 114 15.13 -4.20 -10.21
C ARG A 114 15.74 -5.33 -9.37
N ALA A 115 15.30 -5.50 -8.12
CA ALA A 115 15.80 -6.52 -7.20
C ALA A 115 14.96 -7.81 -7.21
N LEU A 116 13.80 -7.83 -7.88
CA LEU A 116 12.94 -9.02 -7.98
C LEU A 116 13.47 -10.18 -8.85
N PRO A 117 14.24 -9.97 -9.95
CA PRO A 117 14.61 -11.06 -10.86
C PRO A 117 15.22 -12.32 -10.24
N PRO A 118 16.12 -12.23 -9.24
CA PRO A 118 16.71 -13.42 -8.60
C PRO A 118 15.68 -14.32 -7.90
N TYR A 119 14.52 -13.77 -7.52
CA TYR A 119 13.48 -14.48 -6.76
C TYR A 119 12.40 -15.09 -7.65
N ILE A 120 12.35 -14.76 -8.94
CA ILE A 120 11.33 -15.25 -9.88
C ILE A 120 11.18 -16.79 -9.83
N PRO A 121 12.25 -17.61 -9.88
CA PRO A 121 12.09 -19.06 -9.82
C PRO A 121 11.42 -19.56 -8.53
N ALA A 122 11.74 -18.95 -7.39
CA ALA A 122 11.15 -19.30 -6.11
C ALA A 122 9.68 -18.85 -6.03
N LEU A 123 9.37 -17.67 -6.55
CA LEU A 123 7.99 -17.15 -6.64
C LEU A 123 7.11 -18.02 -7.53
N THR A 124 7.61 -18.47 -8.69
CA THR A 124 6.90 -19.42 -9.57
C THR A 124 6.61 -20.75 -8.89
N HIS A 125 7.51 -21.20 -8.01
CA HIS A 125 7.24 -22.38 -7.19
C HIS A 125 6.11 -22.11 -6.18
N LEU A 126 6.17 -20.98 -5.46
CA LEU A 126 5.17 -20.60 -4.45
C LEU A 126 3.79 -20.33 -5.03
N SER A 127 3.69 -19.82 -6.27
CA SER A 127 2.41 -19.58 -6.94
C SER A 127 1.65 -20.86 -7.30
N ASN A 128 2.31 -22.02 -7.25
CA ASN A 128 1.75 -23.33 -7.62
C ASN A 128 1.81 -24.31 -6.44
N PRO A 129 1.02 -24.09 -5.37
CA PRO A 129 1.07 -24.93 -4.18
C PRO A 129 0.60 -26.37 -4.49
N PRO A 130 1.15 -27.39 -3.82
CA PRO A 130 0.74 -28.77 -4.02
C PRO A 130 -0.73 -28.98 -3.62
N SER A 131 -1.47 -29.72 -4.46
CA SER A 131 -2.91 -29.96 -4.33
C SER A 131 -3.32 -30.82 -3.12
N SER A 132 -2.37 -31.49 -2.46
CA SER A 132 -2.60 -32.51 -1.44
C SER A 132 -2.37 -32.03 0.01
N THR A 133 -2.73 -30.79 0.34
CA THR A 133 -2.59 -30.31 1.74
C THR A 133 -3.78 -30.80 2.59
N PRO A 134 -3.59 -31.68 3.59
CA PRO A 134 -4.69 -32.32 4.31
C PRO A 134 -5.37 -31.42 5.35
N ASP A 135 -4.68 -30.38 5.82
CA ASP A 135 -5.17 -29.44 6.83
C ASP A 135 -5.76 -28.16 6.17
N ASN A 136 -6.92 -27.72 6.65
CA ASN A 136 -7.62 -26.57 6.10
C ASN A 136 -6.87 -25.25 6.36
N ALA A 137 -6.26 -25.09 7.53
CA ALA A 137 -5.50 -23.88 7.85
C ALA A 137 -4.23 -23.78 6.98
N ALA A 138 -3.49 -24.88 6.85
CA ALA A 138 -2.34 -24.98 5.95
C ALA A 138 -2.71 -24.73 4.48
N ARG A 139 -3.91 -25.16 4.05
CA ARG A 139 -4.43 -24.90 2.70
C ARG A 139 -4.75 -23.42 2.48
N ILE A 140 -5.40 -22.76 3.44
CA ILE A 140 -5.70 -21.32 3.37
C ILE A 140 -4.39 -20.51 3.32
N ALA A 141 -3.44 -20.80 4.21
CA ALA A 141 -2.13 -20.14 4.22
C ALA A 141 -1.37 -20.32 2.90
N ALA A 142 -1.43 -21.53 2.31
CA ALA A 142 -0.84 -21.80 1.01
C ALA A 142 -1.52 -21.01 -0.12
N ALA A 143 -2.86 -20.88 -0.09
CA ALA A 143 -3.59 -20.09 -1.07
C ALA A 143 -3.24 -18.60 -1.00
N TRP A 144 -3.13 -18.03 0.20
CA TRP A 144 -2.70 -16.63 0.38
C TRP A 144 -1.25 -16.40 -0.07
N THR A 145 -0.35 -17.32 0.27
CA THR A 145 1.06 -17.27 -0.19
C THR A 145 1.12 -17.33 -1.71
N ALA A 146 0.36 -18.23 -2.34
CA ALA A 146 0.31 -18.37 -3.80
C ALA A 146 -0.28 -17.14 -4.49
N SER A 147 -1.33 -16.55 -3.93
CA SER A 147 -1.92 -15.30 -4.43
C SER A 147 -0.92 -14.15 -4.37
N THR A 148 -0.22 -13.99 -3.24
CA THR A 148 0.81 -12.95 -3.08
C THR A 148 1.97 -13.17 -4.05
N ALA A 149 2.46 -14.41 -4.18
CA ALA A 149 3.53 -14.74 -5.12
C ALA A 149 3.13 -14.46 -6.56
N THR A 150 1.88 -14.75 -6.93
CA THR A 150 1.32 -14.44 -8.26
C THR A 150 1.28 -12.93 -8.50
N ALA A 151 0.85 -12.14 -7.53
CA ALA A 151 0.84 -10.68 -7.64
C ALA A 151 2.26 -10.11 -7.79
N VAL A 152 3.24 -10.62 -7.04
CA VAL A 152 4.66 -10.21 -7.19
C VAL A 152 5.22 -10.61 -8.57
N LEU A 153 4.84 -11.78 -9.10
CA LEU A 153 5.24 -12.19 -10.45
C LEU A 153 4.67 -11.26 -11.53
N ARG A 154 3.38 -10.89 -11.42
CA ARG A 154 2.73 -9.90 -12.30
C ARG A 154 3.46 -8.55 -12.24
N LEU A 155 3.76 -8.09 -11.03
CA LEU A 155 4.52 -6.86 -10.81
C LEU A 155 5.90 -6.91 -11.47
N ALA A 156 6.62 -8.04 -11.31
CA ALA A 156 7.95 -8.23 -11.92
C ALA A 156 7.88 -8.32 -13.45
N ALA A 157 6.77 -8.79 -14.02
CA ALA A 157 6.51 -8.80 -15.45
C ALA A 157 6.17 -7.41 -16.03
N GLY A 158 5.91 -6.42 -15.16
CA GLY A 158 5.49 -5.08 -15.56
C GLY A 158 4.00 -4.97 -15.85
N ASP A 159 3.19 -5.93 -15.40
CA ASP A 159 1.74 -5.83 -15.49
C ASP A 159 1.23 -4.65 -14.65
N VAL A 160 0.13 -4.04 -15.08
CA VAL A 160 -0.52 -2.93 -14.38
C VAL A 160 -1.98 -3.29 -14.16
N TRP A 161 -2.46 -3.18 -12.92
CA TRP A 161 -3.83 -3.52 -12.56
C TRP A 161 -4.36 -2.67 -11.39
N THR A 162 -5.67 -2.60 -11.26
CA THR A 162 -6.37 -1.96 -10.14
C THR A 162 -6.53 -2.94 -8.97
N PRO A 163 -6.67 -2.47 -7.72
CA PRO A 163 -6.80 -3.38 -6.58
C PRO A 163 -7.95 -4.37 -6.80
N GLU A 164 -7.68 -5.64 -6.50
CA GLU A 164 -8.68 -6.72 -6.61
C GLU A 164 -9.40 -6.96 -5.28
N ASN A 165 -8.82 -6.48 -4.18
CA ASN A 165 -9.39 -6.52 -2.84
C ASN A 165 -8.84 -5.35 -1.98
N LYS A 166 -9.45 -5.11 -0.82
CA LYS A 166 -9.11 -3.97 0.05
C LYS A 166 -7.71 -4.00 0.68
N PHE A 167 -6.95 -5.09 0.53
CA PHE A 167 -5.57 -5.24 1.02
C PHE A 167 -4.54 -5.37 -0.13
N ASP A 168 -4.96 -5.21 -1.39
CA ASP A 168 -4.10 -5.35 -2.57
C ASP A 168 -3.23 -4.11 -2.83
N HIS A 169 -2.25 -3.91 -1.95
CA HIS A 169 -1.26 -2.84 -2.10
C HIS A 169 -0.29 -3.08 -3.28
N LEU A 170 -0.17 -4.32 -3.78
CA LEU A 170 0.66 -4.61 -4.96
C LEU A 170 0.06 -4.04 -6.24
N ALA A 171 -1.27 -3.99 -6.36
CA ALA A 171 -1.93 -3.25 -7.44
C ALA A 171 -1.52 -1.78 -7.47
N ILE A 172 -1.50 -1.11 -6.31
CA ILE A 172 -1.05 0.28 -6.20
C ILE A 172 0.39 0.42 -6.66
N ARG A 173 1.29 -0.48 -6.23
CA ARG A 173 2.69 -0.48 -6.70
C ARG A 173 2.79 -0.68 -8.21
N SER A 174 1.94 -1.53 -8.79
CA SER A 174 1.88 -1.77 -10.23
C SER A 174 1.48 -0.51 -11.02
N LEU A 175 0.45 0.20 -10.55
CA LEU A 175 0.00 1.47 -11.10
C LEU A 175 1.07 2.54 -10.94
N HIS A 176 1.72 2.60 -9.78
CA HIS A 176 2.78 3.54 -9.54
C HIS A 176 3.92 3.39 -10.56
N ALA A 177 4.35 2.15 -10.78
CA ALA A 177 5.45 1.81 -11.66
C ALA A 177 5.12 1.90 -13.15
N GLY A 178 3.89 1.53 -13.56
CA GLY A 178 3.53 1.35 -14.97
C GLY A 178 2.63 2.43 -15.56
N ALA A 179 1.69 3.01 -14.79
CA ALA A 179 0.82 4.09 -15.26
C ALA A 179 1.52 5.45 -15.10
N ARG A 180 2.48 5.75 -15.97
CA ARG A 180 3.35 6.95 -15.87
C ARG A 180 2.85 8.19 -16.61
N SER A 181 1.71 8.11 -17.27
CA SER A 181 1.13 9.22 -18.01
C SER A 181 -0.39 9.22 -17.88
N PRO A 182 -1.06 10.36 -18.08
CA PRO A 182 -2.52 10.42 -18.06
C PRO A 182 -3.17 9.40 -19.00
N ALA A 183 -2.61 9.20 -20.21
CA ALA A 183 -3.14 8.25 -21.19
C ALA A 183 -3.04 6.79 -20.73
N LEU A 184 -1.96 6.42 -20.03
CA LEU A 184 -1.80 5.07 -19.47
C LEU A 184 -2.63 4.88 -18.20
N MET A 185 -2.90 5.96 -17.47
CA MET A 185 -3.70 5.92 -16.24
C MET A 185 -5.21 5.87 -16.51
N ALA A 186 -5.69 6.56 -17.55
CA ALA A 186 -7.10 6.75 -17.83
C ALA A 186 -7.96 5.46 -17.79
N PRO A 187 -7.50 4.30 -18.31
CA PRO A 187 -8.29 3.06 -18.23
C PRO A 187 -8.55 2.56 -16.80
N PHE A 188 -7.73 2.94 -15.83
CA PHE A 188 -7.80 2.49 -14.44
C PHE A 188 -8.58 3.43 -13.52
N VAL A 189 -8.85 4.66 -13.98
CA VAL A 189 -9.52 5.70 -13.17
C VAL A 189 -10.88 5.24 -12.63
N PRO A 190 -11.79 4.62 -13.43
CA PRO A 190 -13.10 4.21 -12.92
C PRO A 190 -12.99 3.20 -11.76
N ASP A 191 -12.09 2.22 -11.89
CA ASP A 191 -11.88 1.21 -10.85
C ASP A 191 -11.24 1.80 -9.59
N LEU A 192 -10.32 2.74 -9.74
CA LEU A 192 -9.70 3.41 -8.59
C LEU A 192 -10.70 4.30 -7.84
N LEU A 193 -11.58 4.99 -8.55
CA LEU A 193 -12.66 5.76 -7.93
C LEU A 193 -13.64 4.85 -7.17
N ARG A 194 -13.86 3.60 -7.65
CA ARG A 194 -14.66 2.60 -6.92
C ARG A 194 -14.05 2.23 -5.57
N TRP A 195 -12.72 2.29 -5.43
CA TRP A 195 -12.04 2.07 -4.16
C TRP A 195 -12.17 3.24 -3.18
N LEU A 196 -12.80 4.35 -3.60
CA LEU A 196 -13.17 5.46 -2.72
C LEU A 196 -14.57 5.31 -2.09
N GLN A 197 -15.23 4.16 -2.25
CA GLN A 197 -16.54 3.92 -1.62
C GLN A 197 -16.49 3.90 -0.09
N ASP A 198 -15.41 3.38 0.50
CA ASP A 198 -15.28 3.23 1.96
C ASP A 198 -13.89 3.67 2.40
N TYR A 199 -13.83 4.76 3.17
CA TYR A 199 -12.57 5.34 3.65
C TYR A 199 -11.81 4.43 4.64
N HIS A 200 -12.47 3.41 5.19
CA HIS A 200 -11.82 2.43 6.06
C HIS A 200 -11.08 1.34 5.28
N TRP A 201 -11.22 1.28 3.96
CA TRP A 201 -10.47 0.32 3.16
C TRP A 201 -8.98 0.69 3.16
N PRO A 202 -8.06 -0.23 3.49
CA PRO A 202 -6.63 0.07 3.53
C PRO A 202 -6.05 0.63 2.23
N VAL A 203 -6.66 0.32 1.08
CA VAL A 203 -6.25 0.85 -0.23
C VAL A 203 -6.82 2.24 -0.55
N TYR A 204 -7.78 2.77 0.23
CA TYR A 204 -8.46 4.04 -0.05
C TYR A 204 -7.48 5.20 -0.29
N ALA A 205 -6.63 5.48 0.70
CA ALA A 205 -5.70 6.61 0.63
C ALA A 205 -4.68 6.43 -0.50
N ALA A 206 -4.25 5.21 -0.75
CA ALA A 206 -3.33 4.88 -1.83
C ALA A 206 -3.97 5.05 -3.22
N CYS A 207 -5.25 4.71 -3.37
CA CYS A 207 -6.02 4.95 -4.59
C CYS A 207 -6.21 6.46 -4.84
N ALA A 208 -6.58 7.23 -3.81
CA ALA A 208 -6.72 8.68 -3.89
C ALA A 208 -5.39 9.34 -4.31
N ALA A 209 -4.28 9.00 -3.64
CA ALA A 209 -2.95 9.49 -3.99
C ALA A 209 -2.55 9.13 -5.44
N GLN A 210 -2.86 7.91 -5.88
CA GLN A 210 -2.55 7.47 -7.23
C GLN A 210 -3.39 8.21 -8.29
N LEU A 211 -4.67 8.52 -8.01
CA LEU A 211 -5.51 9.37 -8.85
C LEU A 211 -4.97 10.81 -8.92
N ALA A 212 -4.57 11.37 -7.78
CA ALA A 212 -4.07 12.75 -7.67
C ALA A 212 -2.81 13.03 -8.53
N ARG A 213 -2.01 11.99 -8.84
CA ARG A 213 -0.86 12.10 -9.77
C ARG A 213 -1.26 12.52 -11.19
N PHE A 214 -2.52 12.30 -11.57
CA PHE A 214 -3.04 12.60 -12.91
C PHE A 214 -4.37 13.36 -12.80
N PRO A 215 -4.33 14.61 -12.30
CA PRO A 215 -5.51 15.31 -11.82
C PRO A 215 -6.57 15.52 -12.91
N ASP A 216 -6.18 15.80 -14.17
CA ASP A 216 -7.15 16.03 -15.25
C ASP A 216 -8.01 14.80 -15.56
N VAL A 217 -7.39 13.61 -15.64
CA VAL A 217 -8.12 12.35 -15.90
C VAL A 217 -8.90 11.91 -14.67
N ALA A 218 -8.38 12.15 -13.47
CA ALA A 218 -9.10 11.89 -12.23
C ALA A 218 -10.34 12.78 -12.10
N ALA A 219 -10.26 14.06 -12.46
CA ALA A 219 -11.37 15.01 -12.42
C ALA A 219 -12.48 14.67 -13.42
N GLU A 220 -12.15 14.19 -14.62
CA GLU A 220 -13.15 13.65 -15.56
C GLU A 220 -13.87 12.43 -14.96
N GLY A 221 -13.12 11.48 -14.39
CA GLY A 221 -13.69 10.33 -13.72
C GLY A 221 -14.57 10.71 -12.53
N ALA A 222 -14.12 11.64 -11.68
CA ALA A 222 -14.87 12.12 -10.53
C ALA A 222 -16.21 12.76 -10.96
N ARG A 223 -16.20 13.60 -12.00
CA ARG A 223 -17.43 14.16 -12.57
C ARG A 223 -18.38 13.07 -13.08
N HIS A 224 -17.85 12.01 -13.68
CA HIS A 224 -18.66 10.87 -14.12
C HIS A 224 -19.30 10.12 -12.94
N VAL A 225 -18.54 9.90 -11.86
CA VAL A 225 -19.08 9.25 -10.65
C VAL A 225 -20.19 10.10 -10.04
N LEU A 226 -19.95 11.39 -9.81
CA LEU A 226 -20.93 12.30 -9.19
C LEU A 226 -22.23 12.42 -10.00
N ARG A 227 -22.16 12.34 -11.33
CA ARG A 227 -23.34 12.50 -12.21
C ARG A 227 -24.07 11.22 -12.54
N VAL A 228 -23.38 10.08 -12.53
CA VAL A 228 -23.90 8.84 -13.14
C VAL A 228 -23.76 7.64 -12.22
N GLN A 229 -22.56 7.35 -11.72
CA GLN A 229 -22.29 6.06 -11.06
C GLN A 229 -22.55 6.05 -9.55
N GLY A 230 -22.32 7.16 -8.86
CA GLY A 230 -22.53 7.29 -7.42
C GLY A 230 -23.99 7.53 -7.03
N GLN A 231 -24.90 7.61 -8.01
CA GLN A 231 -26.31 7.84 -7.78
C GLN A 231 -26.92 6.72 -6.91
N GLY A 232 -27.41 7.09 -5.73
CA GLY A 232 -27.92 6.15 -4.72
C GLY A 232 -26.87 5.61 -3.74
N ASP A 233 -25.63 6.12 -3.80
CA ASP A 233 -24.54 5.80 -2.87
C ASP A 233 -23.94 7.12 -2.33
N ASP A 234 -24.62 7.69 -1.33
CA ASP A 234 -24.28 9.00 -0.78
C ASP A 234 -22.90 9.00 -0.10
N GLU A 235 -22.51 7.89 0.53
CA GLU A 235 -21.19 7.73 1.13
C GLU A 235 -20.09 7.76 0.06
N TRP A 236 -20.26 7.05 -1.05
CA TRP A 236 -19.30 7.09 -2.15
C TRP A 236 -19.21 8.48 -2.79
N MET A 237 -20.35 9.12 -3.05
CA MET A 237 -20.37 10.49 -3.59
C MET A 237 -19.65 11.45 -2.64
N ARG A 238 -19.89 11.35 -1.33
CA ARG A 238 -19.24 12.19 -0.31
C ARG A 238 -17.74 12.00 -0.36
N ASN A 239 -17.27 10.75 -0.40
CA ASN A 239 -15.84 10.45 -0.45
C ASN A 239 -15.19 10.96 -1.75
N VAL A 240 -15.90 10.94 -2.89
CA VAL A 240 -15.42 11.54 -4.15
C VAL A 240 -15.40 13.06 -4.10
N VAL A 241 -16.39 13.70 -3.46
CA VAL A 241 -16.40 15.16 -3.23
C VAL A 241 -15.23 15.57 -2.34
N ASN A 242 -14.93 14.81 -1.29
CA ASN A 242 -13.78 15.04 -0.43
C ASN A 242 -12.46 14.89 -1.21
N PHE A 243 -12.30 13.84 -2.02
CA PHE A 243 -11.16 13.70 -2.92
C PHE A 243 -10.99 14.92 -3.84
N VAL A 244 -12.08 15.43 -4.43
CA VAL A 244 -12.04 16.66 -5.26
C VAL A 244 -11.58 17.87 -4.42
N ALA A 245 -12.12 18.02 -3.20
CA ALA A 245 -11.78 19.13 -2.32
C ALA A 245 -10.33 19.10 -1.84
N GLU A 246 -9.82 17.91 -1.50
CA GLU A 246 -8.56 17.73 -0.77
C GLU A 246 -7.37 17.46 -1.69
N ASP A 247 -7.56 16.61 -2.71
CA ASP A 247 -6.45 16.02 -3.46
C ASP A 247 -6.25 16.63 -4.87
N LEU A 248 -7.26 17.32 -5.43
CA LEU A 248 -7.13 17.94 -6.76
C LEU A 248 -6.56 19.36 -6.69
N PRO A 249 -5.64 19.75 -7.61
CA PRO A 249 -5.16 21.13 -7.73
C PRO A 249 -6.28 22.13 -8.02
N GLY A 250 -6.14 23.37 -7.56
CA GLY A 250 -7.21 24.39 -7.59
C GLY A 250 -7.91 24.58 -8.94
N GLU A 251 -7.17 24.73 -10.04
CA GLU A 251 -7.75 24.92 -11.38
C GLU A 251 -8.52 23.68 -11.87
N VAL A 252 -7.98 22.49 -11.61
CA VAL A 252 -8.61 21.22 -11.99
C VAL A 252 -9.86 20.97 -11.15
N ARG A 253 -9.77 21.26 -9.84
CA ARG A 253 -10.88 21.20 -8.89
C ARG A 253 -12.04 22.08 -9.34
N GLU A 254 -11.78 23.32 -9.77
CA GLU A 254 -12.83 24.21 -10.29
C GLU A 254 -13.56 23.62 -11.51
N GLY A 255 -12.86 22.82 -12.34
CA GLY A 255 -13.48 22.06 -13.42
C GLY A 255 -14.57 21.07 -12.98
N CYS A 256 -14.53 20.63 -11.71
CA CYS A 256 -15.54 19.75 -11.11
C CYS A 256 -16.75 20.51 -10.53
N ARG A 257 -16.70 21.84 -10.39
CA ARG A 257 -17.74 22.65 -9.72
C ARG A 257 -19.16 22.31 -10.17
N GLY A 258 -19.39 22.24 -11.49
CA GLY A 258 -20.74 21.97 -12.02
C GLY A 258 -21.32 20.65 -11.51
N ALA A 259 -20.51 19.60 -11.45
CA ALA A 259 -20.95 18.31 -10.93
C ALA A 259 -21.24 18.36 -9.42
N VAL A 260 -20.42 19.07 -8.64
CA VAL A 260 -20.65 19.24 -7.19
C VAL A 260 -21.92 20.05 -6.91
N VAL A 261 -22.19 21.10 -7.70
CA VAL A 261 -23.44 21.88 -7.59
C VAL A 261 -24.65 21.02 -7.93
N GLU A 262 -24.60 20.22 -8.99
CA GLU A 262 -25.69 19.31 -9.37
C GLU A 262 -26.02 18.32 -8.23
N VAL A 263 -24.99 17.71 -7.61
CA VAL A 263 -25.18 16.82 -6.45
C VAL A 263 -25.77 17.57 -5.25
N LEU A 264 -25.27 18.77 -4.95
CA LEU A 264 -25.80 19.58 -3.85
C LEU A 264 -27.28 19.92 -4.05
N GLU A 265 -27.66 20.35 -5.25
CA GLU A 265 -29.05 20.67 -5.58
C GLU A 265 -29.97 19.44 -5.44
N GLU A 266 -29.50 18.27 -5.87
CA GLU A 266 -30.22 17.00 -5.74
C GLU A 266 -30.43 16.60 -4.27
N VAL A 267 -29.37 16.64 -3.46
CA VAL A 267 -29.44 16.32 -2.02
C VAL A 267 -30.34 17.32 -1.30
N GLU A 268 -30.22 18.62 -1.60
CA GLU A 268 -31.12 19.64 -1.01
C GLU A 268 -32.58 19.45 -1.43
N ALA A 269 -32.86 18.91 -2.62
CA ALA A 269 -34.20 18.53 -3.02
C ALA A 269 -34.73 17.36 -2.19
N ARG A 270 -33.95 16.28 -2.02
CA ARG A 270 -34.31 15.12 -1.19
C ARG A 270 -34.58 15.52 0.26
N VAL A 271 -33.69 16.29 0.87
CA VAL A 271 -33.86 16.78 2.26
C VAL A 271 -35.16 17.59 2.41
N ARG A 272 -35.50 18.44 1.43
CA ARG A 272 -36.74 19.23 1.45
C ARG A 272 -37.99 18.35 1.38
N GLU A 273 -37.92 17.23 0.67
CA GLU A 273 -39.01 16.25 0.57
C GLU A 273 -39.18 15.43 1.86
N MET A 274 -38.07 15.12 2.54
CA MET A 274 -38.09 14.35 3.80
C MET A 274 -38.45 15.18 5.04
N GLY A 275 -38.24 16.50 5.01
CA GLY A 275 -38.55 17.39 6.13
C GLY A 275 -37.54 17.29 7.28
N GLU A 276 -37.99 17.03 8.51
CA GLU A 276 -37.13 16.96 9.71
C GLU A 276 -36.40 15.61 9.87
N ALA A 277 -36.69 14.63 9.02
CA ALA A 277 -36.10 13.29 9.05
C ALA A 277 -34.92 13.15 8.07
N GLU A 278 -34.01 14.12 8.06
CA GLU A 278 -32.78 14.04 7.26
C GLU A 278 -31.94 12.83 7.71
N GLU A 279 -31.59 11.96 6.76
CA GLU A 279 -30.69 10.84 7.01
C GLU A 279 -29.25 11.34 7.18
N ALA A 280 -28.46 10.66 8.02
CA ALA A 280 -27.10 11.11 8.34
C ALA A 280 -26.21 11.22 7.10
N ASP A 281 -26.34 10.27 6.17
CA ASP A 281 -25.52 10.21 4.96
C ASP A 281 -25.85 11.36 4.00
N GLU A 282 -27.12 11.76 3.89
CA GLU A 282 -27.55 12.94 3.12
C GLU A 282 -27.00 14.23 3.72
N PHE A 283 -27.06 14.37 5.05
CA PHE A 283 -26.49 15.51 5.75
C PHE A 283 -24.99 15.64 5.48
N GLU A 284 -24.25 14.53 5.61
CA GLU A 284 -22.80 14.50 5.45
C GLU A 284 -22.38 14.76 3.99
N LEU A 285 -23.12 14.22 3.01
CA LEU A 285 -22.90 14.55 1.60
C LEU A 285 -23.18 16.02 1.29
N ARG A 286 -24.27 16.58 1.83
CA ARG A 286 -24.62 17.99 1.65
C ARG A 286 -23.52 18.91 2.19
N GLU A 287 -23.04 18.65 3.40
CA GLU A 287 -21.99 19.46 4.01
C GLU A 287 -20.66 19.31 3.25
N ALA A 288 -20.28 18.09 2.83
CA ALA A 288 -19.11 17.89 1.99
C ALA A 288 -19.17 18.70 0.68
N CYS A 289 -20.33 18.75 0.02
CA CYS A 289 -20.51 19.56 -1.20
C CYS A 289 -20.33 21.06 -0.92
N ARG A 290 -20.91 21.56 0.18
CA ARG A 290 -20.77 22.98 0.57
C ARG A 290 -19.32 23.32 0.88
N GLU A 291 -18.65 22.52 1.70
CA GLU A 291 -17.24 22.71 2.05
C GLU A 291 -16.35 22.68 0.79
N CYS A 292 -16.60 21.74 -0.12
CA CYS A 292 -15.88 21.65 -1.40
C CYS A 292 -16.05 22.93 -2.25
N LEU A 293 -17.27 23.45 -2.36
CA LEU A 293 -17.54 24.71 -3.09
C LEU A 293 -16.91 25.93 -2.40
N GLU A 294 -16.90 25.98 -1.07
CA GLU A 294 -16.21 27.02 -0.31
C GLU A 294 -14.69 26.99 -0.52
N VAL A 295 -14.08 25.80 -0.54
CA VAL A 295 -12.66 25.61 -0.85
C VAL A 295 -12.35 26.12 -2.26
N MET A 296 -13.19 25.80 -3.25
CA MET A 296 -13.05 26.30 -4.62
C MET A 296 -13.23 27.83 -4.71
N ASP A 297 -14.16 28.41 -3.95
CA ASP A 297 -14.35 29.88 -3.92
C ASP A 297 -13.15 30.59 -3.32
N TRP A 298 -12.63 30.07 -2.19
CA TRP A 298 -11.44 30.59 -1.55
C TRP A 298 -10.22 30.57 -2.49
N TRP A 299 -9.99 29.43 -3.17
CA TRP A 299 -8.88 29.28 -4.11
C TRP A 299 -8.98 30.23 -5.31
N MET A 300 -10.20 30.48 -5.80
CA MET A 300 -10.43 31.38 -6.94
C MET A 300 -10.53 32.86 -6.54
N GLY A 301 -10.32 33.19 -5.26
CA GLY A 301 -10.43 34.55 -4.76
C GLY A 301 -11.86 35.13 -4.84
N ARG A 302 -12.88 34.26 -4.87
CA ARG A 302 -14.28 34.68 -4.80
C ARG A 302 -14.62 35.07 -3.36
N GLU A 303 -15.48 36.07 -3.20
CA GLU A 303 -15.88 36.59 -1.90
C GLU A 303 -16.53 35.47 -1.05
N ARG A 304 -16.07 35.30 0.20
CA ARG A 304 -16.53 34.22 1.08
C ARG A 304 -18.02 34.35 1.36
N VAL A 305 -18.81 33.34 1.04
CA VAL A 305 -20.25 33.33 1.31
C VAL A 305 -20.58 32.89 2.75
N LEU A 306 -19.71 32.13 3.44
CA LEU A 306 -19.97 31.63 4.80
C LEU A 306 -18.74 31.71 5.71
N GLY A 307 -18.97 32.11 6.97
CA GLY A 307 -17.94 32.53 7.94
C GLY A 307 -17.29 31.41 8.76
N ARG A 308 -17.09 30.20 8.23
CA ARG A 308 -16.41 29.11 8.96
C ARG A 308 -15.38 28.41 8.09
N VAL A 309 -14.09 28.65 8.33
CA VAL A 309 -13.06 27.63 8.06
C VAL A 309 -11.99 27.75 9.14
N GLY A 310 -12.08 26.90 10.15
CA GLY A 310 -11.13 26.84 11.27
C GLY A 310 -10.11 25.70 11.19
N TRP A 311 -10.21 24.81 10.19
CA TRP A 311 -9.48 23.54 10.20
C TRP A 311 -8.73 23.20 8.90
N TRP A 312 -8.98 23.93 7.81
CA TRP A 312 -8.38 23.67 6.49
C TRP A 312 -7.34 24.75 6.16
N LEU A 313 -6.11 24.57 6.66
CA LEU A 313 -4.93 25.19 6.06
C LEU A 313 -4.23 24.09 5.23
N PRO A 314 -3.89 24.34 3.96
CA PRO A 314 -3.19 23.35 3.13
C PRO A 314 -1.87 22.94 3.79
N LYS A 315 -1.53 21.64 3.72
CA LYS A 315 -0.21 21.11 4.12
C LYS A 315 0.95 21.61 3.24
N GLU A 316 0.67 22.38 2.20
CA GLU A 316 1.63 22.78 1.16
C GLU A 316 2.74 23.76 1.63
N GLU A 317 2.76 24.21 2.90
CA GLU A 317 3.89 24.99 3.47
C GLU A 317 4.92 24.16 4.25
N LEU A 318 4.83 22.83 4.25
CA LEU A 318 5.83 21.94 4.87
C LEU A 318 6.47 21.03 3.82
N VAL A 319 7.31 21.60 2.96
CA VAL A 319 8.22 20.81 2.09
C VAL A 319 9.52 20.58 2.85
N ASP A 320 9.69 19.40 3.44
CA ASP A 320 11.00 18.82 3.71
C ASP A 320 11.45 18.08 2.43
N GLU A 321 12.53 18.55 1.79
CA GLU A 321 12.99 18.11 0.46
C GLU A 321 13.67 16.72 0.40
N ASP A 322 13.49 15.82 1.37
CA ASP A 322 14.38 14.64 1.54
C ASP A 322 13.71 13.24 1.53
N GLU A 323 12.50 13.03 0.97
CA GLU A 323 11.84 11.70 0.95
C GLU A 323 11.72 11.00 -0.43
N ASP A 324 12.46 11.43 -1.45
CA ASP A 324 12.49 10.76 -2.75
C ASP A 324 13.56 9.66 -2.83
N GLU A 325 13.44 8.54 -2.10
CA GLU A 325 14.17 7.31 -2.51
C GLU A 325 13.65 5.95 -1.98
N LEU A 326 12.52 5.86 -1.27
CA LEU A 326 12.03 4.58 -0.75
C LEU A 326 10.51 4.41 -0.84
N TRP A 327 9.96 4.37 -2.07
CA TRP A 327 8.62 3.82 -2.33
C TRP A 327 8.59 2.99 -3.64
#